data_AF-A0A354TD87-F1
#
_entry.id   AF-A0A354TD87-F1
#
_cell.length_a   1.000
_cell.length_b   1.000
_cell.length_c   1.000
_cell.angle_alpha   90.00
_cell.angle_beta   90.00
_cell.angle_gamma   90.00
#
_symmetry.space_group_name_H-M   'P 1'
#
loop_
_entity.id
_entity.type
_entity.pdbx_description
1 polymer ?
#
loop_
_entity_poly.entity_id
_entity_poly.type
_entity_poly.pdbx_seq_one_letter_code
_entity_poly.pdbx_strand_id
1 'polypeptide(L)' 'MALTHKPELLSPAGNWDCARAAVANGADAIYFGMPRFNARLRADNFTEEDLPELMKFLHAHGVKGYVAFN' A
#
# COMPACT_ATOMS: atom_id res chain seq x y z
N MET A 1 -10.00 -26.97 -18.63
CA MET A 1 -9.44 -26.55 -17.32
C MET A 1 -9.78 -25.07 -17.17
N ALA A 2 -10.59 -24.68 -16.19
CA ALA A 2 -10.87 -23.26 -15.97
C ALA A 2 -9.58 -22.57 -15.50
N LEU A 3 -9.22 -21.45 -16.11
CA LEU A 3 -8.13 -20.60 -15.63
C LEU A 3 -8.53 -20.07 -14.24
N THR A 4 -7.94 -20.62 -13.19
CA THR A 4 -8.10 -20.10 -11.85
C THR A 4 -7.28 -18.82 -11.74
N HIS A 5 -7.93 -17.67 -11.85
CA HIS A 5 -7.30 -16.39 -11.55
C HIS A 5 -6.94 -16.37 -10.06
N LYS A 6 -5.64 -16.34 -9.76
CA LYS A 6 -5.15 -16.09 -8.40
C LYS A 6 -5.64 -14.70 -7.97
N PRO A 7 -6.33 -14.56 -6.83
CA PRO A 7 -6.74 -13.26 -6.33
C PRO A 7 -5.52 -12.40 -5.95
N GLU A 8 -5.65 -11.07 -6.08
CA GLU A 8 -4.64 -10.12 -5.60
C GLU A 8 -4.75 -9.96 -4.08
N LEU A 9 -3.66 -10.20 -3.36
CA LEU A 9 -3.59 -9.95 -1.91
C LEU A 9 -3.26 -8.48 -1.64
N LEU A 10 -4.30 -7.70 -1.36
CA LEU A 10 -4.21 -6.28 -1.06
C LEU A 10 -4.22 -6.03 0.46
N SER A 11 -3.12 -5.50 1.01
CA SER A 11 -2.98 -5.22 2.45
C SER A 11 -3.13 -3.71 2.77
N PRO A 12 -3.80 -3.33 3.87
CA PRO A 12 -3.73 -1.96 4.38
C PRO A 12 -2.32 -1.62 4.87
N ALA A 13 -1.82 -0.43 4.55
CA ALA A 13 -0.55 0.06 5.10
C ALA A 13 -0.64 1.55 5.44
N GLY A 14 -0.81 1.86 6.73
CA GLY A 14 -0.91 3.27 7.17
C GLY A 14 0.42 3.98 7.33
N ASN A 15 1.54 3.26 7.41
CA ASN A 15 2.88 3.78 7.65
C ASN A 15 3.95 2.81 7.12
N TRP A 16 5.22 3.18 7.28
CA TRP A 16 6.37 2.41 6.83
C TRP A 16 6.49 1.00 7.45
N ASP A 17 6.16 0.83 8.72
CA ASP A 17 6.22 -0.49 9.36
C ASP A 17 5.19 -1.43 8.75
N CYS A 18 3.97 -0.95 8.53
CA CYS A 18 2.94 -1.72 7.84
C CYS A 18 3.33 -2.03 6.38
N ALA A 19 3.90 -1.07 5.65
CA ALA A 19 4.35 -1.29 4.28
C ALA A 19 5.45 -2.38 4.21
N ARG A 20 6.47 -2.29 5.07
CA ARG A 20 7.53 -3.31 5.15
C ARG A 20 6.98 -4.68 5.54
N ALA A 21 6.07 -4.74 6.52
CA ALA A 21 5.45 -5.98 6.93
C ALA A 21 4.61 -6.61 5.81
N ALA A 22 3.82 -5.83 5.08
CA ALA A 22 3.03 -6.31 3.96
C ALA A 22 3.91 -6.91 2.84
N VAL A 23 4.98 -6.20 2.46
CA VAL A 23 5.95 -6.69 1.46
C VAL A 23 6.61 -7.99 1.94
N ALA A 24 7.10 -8.04 3.19
CA ALA A 24 7.79 -9.20 3.74
C ALA A 24 6.89 -10.45 3.85
N ASN A 25 5.56 -10.28 3.95
CA ASN A 25 4.59 -11.36 4.07
C ASN A 25 3.87 -11.69 2.75
N GLY A 26 4.35 -11.16 1.62
CA GLY A 26 3.90 -11.57 0.29
C GLY A 26 2.59 -10.93 -0.18
N ALA A 27 2.30 -9.69 0.28
CA ALA A 27 1.24 -8.90 -0.34
C ALA A 27 1.58 -8.62 -1.82
N ASP A 28 0.58 -8.74 -2.70
CA ASP A 28 0.73 -8.35 -4.11
C ASP A 28 0.56 -6.82 -4.27
N ALA A 29 -0.16 -6.18 -3.35
CA ALA A 29 -0.36 -4.75 -3.32
C ALA A 29 -0.62 -4.22 -1.90
N ILE A 30 -0.43 -2.91 -1.70
CA ILE A 30 -0.89 -2.19 -0.53
C ILE A 30 -1.83 -1.04 -0.90
N TYR A 31 -2.75 -0.69 0.01
CA TYR A 31 -3.47 0.57 -0.06
C TYR A 31 -3.20 1.43 1.16
N PHE A 32 -3.19 2.74 0.93
CA PHE A 32 -2.94 3.74 1.96
C PHE A 32 -3.71 5.03 1.66
N GLY A 33 -3.99 5.82 2.69
CA GLY A 33 -4.66 7.10 2.55
C GLY A 33 -3.67 8.26 2.45
N MET A 34 -4.15 9.41 1.97
CA MET A 34 -3.41 10.67 1.98
C MET A 34 -4.00 11.64 3.01
N PRO A 35 -3.21 12.57 3.59
CA PRO A 35 -3.66 13.42 4.69
C PRO A 35 -4.93 14.22 4.38
N ARG A 36 -5.08 14.66 3.13
CA ARG A 36 -6.21 15.48 2.67
C ARG A 36 -7.49 14.71 2.34
N PHE A 37 -7.40 13.38 2.20
CA PHE A 37 -8.48 12.51 1.70
C PHE A 37 -8.76 11.33 2.64
N ASN A 38 -8.35 11.45 3.90
CA ASN A 38 -8.51 10.40 4.90
C ASN A 38 -9.67 10.72 5.86
N ALA A 39 -10.61 9.77 6.00
CA ALA A 39 -11.69 9.83 6.98
C ALA A 39 -11.20 9.74 8.45
N ARG A 40 -9.99 9.25 8.67
CA ARG A 40 -9.30 9.15 9.97
C ARG A 40 -8.23 10.24 10.07
N LEU A 41 -8.65 11.39 10.57
CA LEU A 41 -7.84 12.59 10.87
C LEU A 41 -6.57 12.38 11.72
N ARG A 42 -6.37 11.20 12.33
CA ARG A 42 -5.25 10.89 13.23
C ARG A 42 -4.47 9.62 12.87
N ALA A 43 -4.64 9.10 11.66
CA ALA A 43 -3.79 8.00 11.19
C ALA A 43 -2.42 8.55 10.78
N ASP A 44 -1.34 7.82 11.07
CA ASP A 44 0.06 8.14 10.74
C ASP A 44 0.38 8.02 9.23
N ASN A 45 -0.57 8.45 8.38
CA ASN A 45 -0.55 8.28 6.93
C ASN A 45 0.73 8.80 6.30
N PHE A 46 1.10 8.18 5.18
CA PHE A 46 2.07 8.74 4.27
C PHE A 46 1.66 10.15 3.81
N THR A 47 2.65 11.02 3.65
CA THR A 47 2.50 12.33 3.03
C THR A 47 2.84 12.28 1.54
N GLU A 48 2.64 13.40 0.83
CA GLU A 48 3.01 13.49 -0.59
C GLU A 48 4.53 13.34 -0.79
N GLU A 49 5.32 13.79 0.19
CA GLU A 49 6.77 13.70 0.21
C GLU A 49 7.28 12.26 0.40
N ASP A 50 6.50 11.39 1.05
CA ASP A 50 6.85 9.97 1.22
C ASP A 50 6.69 9.15 -0.07
N LEU A 51 5.80 9.58 -0.98
CA LEU A 51 5.40 8.80 -2.15
C LEU A 51 6.56 8.36 -3.05
N PRO A 52 7.55 9.21 -3.39
CA PRO A 52 8.66 8.79 -4.24
C PRO A 52 9.45 7.62 -3.64
N GLU A 53 9.71 7.65 -2.33
CA GLU A 53 10.45 6.60 -1.64
C GLU A 53 9.59 5.34 -1.45
N LEU A 54 8.34 5.51 -1.06
CA LEU A 54 7.37 4.43 -0.91
C LEU A 54 7.19 3.65 -2.22
N MET A 55 6.89 4.35 -3.32
CA MET A 55 6.67 3.70 -4.62
C MET A 55 7.93 3.03 -5.14
N LYS A 56 9.11 3.62 -4.91
CA LYS A 56 10.39 2.98 -5.24
C LYS A 56 10.58 1.68 -4.45
N PHE A 57 10.30 1.69 -3.15
CA PHE A 57 10.39 0.50 -2.30
C PHE A 57 9.42 -0.60 -2.76
N LEU A 58 8.15 -0.29 -3.00
CA LEU A 58 7.14 -1.26 -3.41
C LEU A 58 7.47 -1.88 -4.77
N HIS A 59 7.78 -1.06 -5.78
CA HIS A 59 8.07 -1.54 -7.12
C HIS A 59 9.36 -2.37 -7.19
N ALA A 60 10.36 -2.07 -6.36
CA ALA A 60 11.57 -2.89 -6.24
C ALA A 60 11.26 -4.32 -5.75
N HIS A 61 10.12 -4.53 -5.07
CA HIS A 61 9.66 -5.84 -4.59
C HIS A 61 8.50 -6.40 -5.42
N GLY A 62 8.14 -5.78 -6.55
CA GLY A 62 7.02 -6.22 -7.38
C GLY A 62 5.64 -6.00 -6.75
N VAL A 63 5.54 -5.15 -5.71
CA VAL A 63 4.31 -4.82 -5.01
C VAL A 63 3.72 -3.53 -5.57
N LYS A 64 2.40 -3.46 -5.74
CA LYS A 64 1.71 -2.25 -6.19
C LYS A 64 1.31 -1.36 -5.01
N GLY A 65 1.29 -0.04 -5.22
CA GLY A 65 0.72 0.93 -4.28
C GLY A 65 -0.55 1.55 -4.82
N TYR A 66 -1.61 1.60 -3.99
CA TYR A 66 -2.87 2.27 -4.31
C TYR A 66 -3.19 3.36 -3.30
N VAL A 67 -3.52 4.55 -3.80
CA VAL A 67 -4.00 5.65 -2.97
C VAL A 67 -5.51 5.55 -2.85
N ALA A 68 -6.01 5.44 -1.62
CA ALA A 68 -7.43 5.50 -1.32
C ALA A 68 -7.86 6.97 -1.12
N PHE A 69 -8.85 7.40 -1.90
CA PHE A 69 -9.51 8.69 -1.77
C PHE A 69 -10.90 8.48 -1.14
N ASN A 70 -11.22 9.25 -0.10
CA ASN A 70 -12.56 9.34 0.49
C ASN A 70 -13.08 10.77 0.44
#